data_AF-A0A076PZB7-F1
#
_entry.id   AF-A0A076PZB7-F1
#
_cell.length_a   1.000
_cell.length_b   1.000
_cell.length_c   1.000
_cell.angle_alpha   90.00
_cell.angle_beta   90.00
_cell.angle_gamma   90.00
#
_symmetry.space_group_name_H-M   'P 1'
#
loop_
_entity.id
_entity.type
_entity.pdbx_description
1 polymer ?
#
loop_
_entity_poly.entity_id
_entity_poly.type
_entity_poly.pdbx_seq_one_letter_code
_entity_poly.pdbx_strand_id
1 'polypeptide(L)'
;MLSPSQVIVLATPVFFALIAVEWIISLRRGRNAYALADAVSSLNLGILSQTSAVFTKLLTLGIYTVVASHVALIEADAFWLSLPGWLLALLFYDLCYYWLHRMGHEVGVLWAAHAVHHQSQAYNLSTALRQTSSGALLGWIFYLPMALAGVPPLVFAVVGLIDLLYQFWVHTEQVKKLGWFDRWFCAPSNHRVHHAVNDRYLDRNYGGILIVWDRLFGTYKTEDDEEPCVYGTRGLLKSWDPLWANFSVYRQLAHDSWHARSWLDKARVWFKPPGWRPADVAQHFPRPAFDLDEHRIIYAPPMGRALRWFAGLQFAALIAGTSVFLWHADQSPLATNLIWFGVLLTGQWALGAAMQGRISLWLALMLQSGALATATAALGLQAWHWLFKPATMFFALICIASCAMQASKTMQNISKKHVHLLMAAIVFSMSGDVFLMLDGQLPTSLFIPGLVSFLLAHVCYVALFKLDVAWFADRSALLLVAAIGAAMYVFLWTHGLPAALRLPVAAYVGVIALMAAQAWGRYRQLHSRAALLSALGASFFMLSDSILATNRFVQPLPWSAVSVLGSYYAAQALIIWGCVRQWAEPAIRQAPAQLQLKAT
;
A
#
# COMPACT_ATOMS: atom_id res chain seq x y z
N MET A 1 -22.61 -8.64 21.97
CA MET A 1 -23.03 -8.25 20.62
C MET A 1 -21.82 -8.34 19.69
N LEU A 2 -22.02 -8.70 18.43
CA LEU A 2 -20.93 -8.69 17.44
C LEU A 2 -20.50 -7.24 17.18
N SER A 3 -19.20 -7.01 17.10
CA SER A 3 -18.67 -5.71 16.69
C SER A 3 -18.81 -5.52 15.17
N PRO A 4 -18.83 -4.28 14.65
CA PRO A 4 -18.88 -4.03 13.21
C PRO A 4 -17.77 -4.75 12.43
N SER A 5 -16.56 -4.84 12.99
CA SER A 5 -15.44 -5.54 12.36
C SER A 5 -15.69 -7.05 12.26
N GLN A 6 -16.32 -7.66 13.27
CA GLN A 6 -16.67 -9.09 13.25
C GLN A 6 -17.78 -9.41 12.23
N VAL A 7 -18.74 -8.51 12.03
CA VAL A 7 -19.77 -8.68 10.99
C VAL A 7 -19.14 -8.79 9.60
N ILE A 8 -18.13 -7.96 9.30
CA ILE A 8 -17.40 -8.02 8.03
C ILE A 8 -16.70 -9.38 7.84
N VAL A 9 -16.07 -9.91 8.90
CA VAL A 9 -15.43 -11.23 8.86
C VAL A 9 -16.45 -12.33 8.53
N LEU A 10 -17.64 -12.28 9.14
CA LEU A 10 -18.70 -13.25 8.89
C LEU A 10 -19.34 -13.12 7.50
N ALA A 11 -19.36 -11.92 6.91
CA ALA A 11 -19.86 -11.69 5.56
C ALA A 11 -18.86 -12.16 4.47
N THR A 12 -17.56 -12.17 4.78
CA THR A 12 -16.49 -12.46 3.82
C THR A 12 -16.66 -13.79 3.06
N PRO A 13 -16.99 -14.93 3.71
CA PRO A 13 -17.23 -16.20 3.01
C PRO A 13 -18.38 -16.14 1.99
N VAL A 14 -19.42 -15.35 2.26
CA VAL A 14 -20.56 -15.18 1.36
C VAL A 14 -20.13 -14.49 0.08
N PHE A 15 -19.35 -13.40 0.18
CA PHE A 15 -18.82 -12.72 -1.01
C PHE A 15 -17.92 -13.64 -1.84
N PHE A 16 -17.04 -14.43 -1.21
CA PHE A 16 -16.21 -15.40 -1.92
C PHE A 16 -17.02 -16.50 -2.60
N ALA A 17 -18.09 -16.98 -1.96
CA ALA A 17 -18.98 -17.96 -2.58
C ALA A 17 -19.65 -17.38 -3.83
N LEU A 18 -20.14 -16.13 -3.78
CA LEU A 18 -20.77 -15.46 -4.92
C LEU A 18 -19.77 -15.18 -6.06
N ILE A 19 -18.55 -14.75 -5.73
CA ILE A 19 -17.44 -14.60 -6.69
C ILE A 19 -17.13 -15.95 -7.37
N ALA A 20 -17.06 -17.04 -6.61
CA ALA A 20 -16.81 -18.37 -7.16
C ALA A 20 -17.95 -18.82 -8.09
N VAL A 21 -19.20 -18.56 -7.72
CA VAL A 21 -20.37 -18.84 -8.57
C VAL A 21 -20.31 -18.04 -9.87
N GLU A 22 -20.03 -16.73 -9.81
CA GLU A 22 -19.89 -15.90 -11.01
C GLU A 22 -18.76 -16.40 -11.92
N TRP A 23 -17.62 -16.76 -11.33
CA TRP A 23 -16.48 -17.29 -12.07
C TRP A 23 -16.83 -18.60 -12.77
N ILE A 24 -17.48 -19.55 -12.09
CA ILE A 24 -17.94 -20.82 -12.69
C ILE A 24 -18.94 -20.56 -13.83
N ILE A 25 -19.90 -19.66 -13.63
CA ILE A 25 -20.88 -19.28 -14.67
C ILE A 25 -20.17 -18.67 -15.88
N SER A 26 -19.20 -17.79 -15.67
CA SER A 26 -18.39 -17.20 -16.73
C SER A 26 -17.68 -18.29 -17.54
N LEU A 27 -17.00 -19.23 -16.87
CA LEU A 27 -16.29 -20.33 -17.54
C LEU A 27 -17.24 -21.21 -18.35
N ARG A 28 -18.42 -21.55 -17.81
CA ARG A 28 -19.46 -22.31 -18.53
C ARG A 28 -20.00 -21.59 -19.77
N ARG A 29 -19.94 -20.26 -19.77
CA ARG A 29 -20.31 -19.41 -20.92
C ARG A 29 -19.15 -19.16 -21.89
N GLY A 30 -18.03 -19.86 -21.74
CA GLY A 30 -16.84 -19.71 -22.59
C GLY A 30 -16.10 -18.39 -22.40
N ARG A 31 -16.30 -17.71 -21.26
CA ARG A 31 -15.67 -16.43 -20.92
C ARG A 31 -14.77 -16.59 -19.69
N ASN A 32 -13.75 -15.76 -19.57
CA ASN A 32 -13.00 -15.63 -18.33
C ASN A 32 -13.13 -14.21 -17.78
N ALA A 33 -14.15 -13.98 -16.94
CA ALA A 33 -14.44 -12.67 -16.35
C ALA A 33 -13.37 -12.20 -15.34
N TYR A 34 -12.50 -13.10 -14.88
CA TYR A 34 -11.53 -12.82 -13.82
C TYR A 34 -10.10 -12.90 -14.34
N ALA A 35 -9.47 -11.73 -14.51
CA ALA A 35 -8.02 -11.64 -14.62
C ALA A 35 -7.42 -11.76 -13.21
N LEU A 36 -6.62 -12.81 -12.95
CA LEU A 36 -6.11 -13.13 -11.60
C LEU A 36 -5.47 -11.92 -10.90
N ALA A 37 -4.63 -11.17 -11.61
CA ALA A 37 -3.90 -10.05 -11.00
C ALA A 37 -4.82 -8.88 -10.64
N ASP A 38 -5.78 -8.58 -11.51
CA ASP A 38 -6.77 -7.54 -11.29
C ASP A 38 -7.70 -7.92 -10.13
N ALA A 39 -8.24 -9.15 -10.13
CA ALA A 39 -9.11 -9.66 -9.06
C ALA A 39 -8.42 -9.65 -7.68
N VAL A 40 -7.17 -10.13 -7.61
CA VAL A 40 -6.37 -10.07 -6.38
C VAL A 40 -6.11 -8.62 -5.98
N SER A 41 -5.80 -7.73 -6.91
CA SER A 41 -5.59 -6.30 -6.62
C SER A 41 -6.86 -5.62 -6.10
N SER A 42 -8.02 -5.93 -6.68
CA SER A 42 -9.32 -5.39 -6.28
C SER A 42 -9.70 -5.84 -4.87
N LEU A 43 -9.58 -7.14 -4.56
CA LEU A 43 -9.80 -7.66 -3.21
C LEU A 43 -8.76 -7.12 -2.21
N ASN A 44 -7.51 -6.96 -2.63
CA ASN A 44 -6.45 -6.39 -1.79
C ASN A 44 -6.75 -4.93 -1.41
N LEU A 45 -7.35 -4.14 -2.30
CA LEU A 45 -7.83 -2.79 -1.97
C LEU A 45 -9.00 -2.82 -0.97
N GLY A 46 -9.91 -3.78 -1.12
CA GLY A 46 -10.94 -4.05 -0.11
C GLY A 46 -10.36 -4.35 1.27
N ILE A 47 -9.37 -5.25 1.34
CA ILE A 47 -8.65 -5.54 2.60
C ILE A 47 -8.07 -4.26 3.18
N LEU A 48 -7.37 -3.45 2.37
CA LEU A 48 -6.76 -2.21 2.85
C LEU A 48 -7.79 -1.20 3.35
N SER A 49 -8.93 -1.08 2.66
CA SER A 49 -10.07 -0.27 3.10
C SER A 49 -10.56 -0.73 4.48
N GLN A 50 -10.85 -2.01 4.66
CA GLN A 50 -11.40 -2.52 5.92
C GLN A 50 -10.41 -2.44 7.08
N THR A 51 -9.12 -2.69 6.85
CA THR A 51 -8.10 -2.55 7.89
C THR A 51 -7.86 -1.09 8.26
N SER A 52 -7.90 -0.17 7.28
CA SER A 52 -7.81 1.28 7.53
C SER A 52 -9.05 1.82 8.25
N ALA A 53 -10.23 1.27 7.97
CA ALA A 53 -11.49 1.67 8.58
C ALA A 53 -11.47 1.56 10.11
N VAL A 54 -10.73 0.61 10.68
CA VAL A 54 -10.52 0.47 12.14
C VAL A 54 -10.06 1.79 12.77
N PHE A 55 -9.22 2.56 12.08
CA PHE A 55 -8.66 3.81 12.59
C PHE A 55 -9.52 5.05 12.25
N THR A 56 -10.44 4.95 11.30
CA THR A 56 -11.24 6.08 10.80
C THR A 56 -12.71 6.04 11.21
N LYS A 57 -13.15 5.00 11.93
CA LYS A 57 -14.52 4.87 12.49
C LYS A 57 -15.01 6.12 13.26
N LEU A 58 -14.11 6.79 13.98
CA LEU A 58 -14.44 8.00 14.72
C LEU A 58 -14.84 9.17 13.80
N LEU A 59 -14.29 9.25 12.59
CA LEU A 59 -14.59 10.31 11.63
C LEU A 59 -15.99 10.17 11.05
N THR A 60 -16.47 8.95 10.84
CA THR A 60 -17.81 8.73 10.28
C THR A 60 -18.84 8.58 11.39
N LEU A 61 -18.83 7.46 12.10
CA LEU A 61 -19.85 7.15 13.10
C LEU A 61 -19.70 8.01 14.36
N GLY A 62 -18.47 8.36 14.75
CA GLY A 62 -18.22 9.22 15.92
C GLY A 62 -18.77 10.64 15.72
N ILE A 63 -18.39 11.31 14.63
CA ILE A 63 -18.92 12.63 14.27
C ILE A 63 -20.44 12.59 14.12
N TYR A 64 -20.97 11.60 13.40
CA TYR A 64 -22.41 11.43 13.25
C TYR A 64 -23.12 11.34 14.61
N THR A 65 -22.60 10.52 15.53
CA THR A 65 -23.19 10.32 16.86
C THR A 65 -23.15 11.60 17.68
N VAL A 66 -22.06 12.37 17.63
CA VAL A 66 -21.96 13.66 18.34
C VAL A 66 -22.99 14.66 17.81
N VAL A 67 -23.12 14.78 16.49
CA VAL A 67 -24.11 15.68 15.87
C VAL A 67 -25.53 15.25 16.19
N ALA A 68 -25.85 13.95 16.06
CA ALA A 68 -27.17 13.43 16.36
C ALA A 68 -27.56 13.59 17.84
N SER A 69 -26.58 13.48 18.76
CA SER A 69 -26.86 13.58 20.21
C SER A 69 -26.91 15.01 20.77
N HIS A 70 -26.29 15.99 20.10
CA HIS A 70 -26.17 17.36 20.64
C HIS A 70 -26.78 18.44 19.75
N VAL A 71 -27.04 18.14 18.47
CA VAL A 71 -27.43 19.14 17.45
C VAL A 71 -28.68 18.72 16.68
N ALA A 72 -29.22 17.52 16.92
CA ALA A 72 -30.45 17.07 16.25
C ALA A 72 -31.58 18.09 16.45
N LEU A 73 -32.23 18.46 15.35
CA LEU A 73 -33.32 19.44 15.33
C LEU A 73 -34.67 18.81 15.66
N ILE A 74 -34.76 17.49 15.52
CA ILE A 74 -35.98 16.70 15.70
C ILE A 74 -35.64 15.53 16.62
N GLU A 75 -36.26 15.49 17.79
CA GLU A 75 -36.19 14.34 18.69
C GLU A 75 -37.41 13.44 18.44
N ALA A 76 -37.23 12.38 17.66
CA ALA A 76 -38.34 11.51 17.24
C ALA A 76 -37.93 10.03 17.19
N ASP A 77 -37.21 9.56 18.21
CA ASP A 77 -36.72 8.18 18.28
C ASP A 77 -37.82 7.14 18.07
N ALA A 78 -39.00 7.35 18.68
CA ALA A 78 -40.14 6.44 18.52
C ALA A 78 -40.60 6.33 17.05
N PHE A 79 -40.56 7.43 16.30
CA PHE A 79 -40.85 7.42 14.86
C PHE A 79 -39.74 6.72 14.08
N TRP A 80 -38.48 7.07 14.29
CA TRP A 80 -37.36 6.48 13.55
C TRP A 80 -37.19 4.98 13.79
N LEU A 81 -37.62 4.49 14.96
CA LEU A 81 -37.64 3.06 15.30
C LEU A 81 -38.89 2.33 14.79
N SER A 82 -39.90 3.05 14.29
CA SER A 82 -41.08 2.47 13.64
C SER A 82 -40.77 2.03 12.19
N LEU A 83 -41.57 1.10 11.64
CA LEU A 83 -41.39 0.62 10.26
C LEU A 83 -41.38 1.78 9.22
N PRO A 84 -42.31 2.77 9.26
CA PRO A 84 -42.23 3.94 8.37
C PRO A 84 -40.95 4.75 8.54
N GLY A 85 -40.46 4.91 9.77
CA GLY A 85 -39.21 5.59 10.07
C GLY A 85 -38.00 4.89 9.46
N TRP A 86 -37.92 3.56 9.57
CA TRP A 86 -36.88 2.76 8.94
C TRP A 86 -36.88 2.85 7.42
N LEU A 87 -38.07 2.80 6.79
CA LEU A 87 -38.20 2.95 5.33
C LEU A 87 -37.79 4.36 4.87
N LEU A 88 -38.19 5.41 5.60
CA LEU A 88 -37.78 6.77 5.32
C LEU A 88 -36.27 6.96 5.54
N ALA A 89 -35.69 6.36 6.58
CA ALA A 89 -34.25 6.42 6.84
C ALA A 89 -33.44 5.74 5.72
N LEU A 90 -33.91 4.61 5.19
CA LEU A 90 -33.28 3.95 4.04
C LEU A 90 -33.35 4.82 2.78
N LEU A 91 -34.52 5.40 2.49
CA LEU A 91 -34.69 6.31 1.36
C LEU A 91 -33.82 7.57 1.50
N PHE A 92 -33.73 8.11 2.71
CA PHE A 92 -32.91 9.29 3.00
C PHE A 92 -31.42 8.96 2.90
N TYR A 93 -30.99 7.79 3.37
CA TYR A 93 -29.62 7.32 3.19
C TYR A 93 -29.26 7.19 1.71
N ASP A 94 -30.11 6.55 0.89
CA ASP A 94 -29.89 6.37 -0.55
C ASP A 94 -29.82 7.72 -1.30
N LEU A 95 -30.62 8.71 -0.88
CA LEU A 95 -30.51 10.09 -1.37
C LEU A 95 -29.18 10.76 -0.97
N CYS A 96 -28.73 10.60 0.28
CA CYS A 96 -27.44 11.12 0.73
C CYS A 96 -26.29 10.44 -0.03
N TYR A 97 -26.39 9.13 -0.26
CA TYR A 97 -25.45 8.36 -1.05
C TYR A 97 -25.39 8.88 -2.49
N TYR A 98 -26.52 9.13 -3.16
CA TYR A 98 -26.54 9.71 -4.51
C TYR A 98 -25.70 10.98 -4.60
N TRP A 99 -25.84 11.91 -3.65
CA TRP A 99 -25.07 13.16 -3.64
C TRP A 99 -23.58 12.94 -3.32
N LEU A 100 -23.27 12.07 -2.36
CA LEU A 100 -21.88 11.69 -2.09
C LEU A 100 -21.23 11.09 -3.34
N HIS A 101 -21.93 10.17 -4.00
CA HIS A 101 -21.44 9.45 -5.16
C HIS A 101 -21.25 10.39 -6.36
N ARG A 102 -22.25 11.22 -6.66
CA ARG A 102 -22.16 12.25 -7.69
C ARG A 102 -21.02 13.23 -7.46
N MET A 103 -20.88 13.75 -6.24
CA MET A 103 -19.75 14.64 -5.91
C MET A 103 -18.41 13.91 -5.96
N GLY A 104 -18.39 12.60 -5.73
CA GLY A 104 -17.27 11.71 -6.01
C GLY A 104 -16.83 11.73 -7.47
N HIS A 105 -17.69 12.07 -8.42
CA HIS A 105 -17.35 12.20 -9.85
C HIS A 105 -17.21 13.65 -10.31
N GLU A 106 -17.81 14.61 -9.62
CA GLU A 106 -17.80 16.03 -10.03
C GLU A 106 -16.79 16.91 -9.28
N VAL A 107 -16.12 16.42 -8.23
CA VAL A 107 -15.16 17.17 -7.40
C VAL A 107 -13.83 16.44 -7.29
N GLY A 108 -12.72 17.06 -7.71
CA GLY A 108 -11.41 16.44 -7.80
C GLY A 108 -10.94 15.69 -6.55
N VAL A 109 -11.06 16.29 -5.35
CA VAL A 109 -10.66 15.65 -4.10
C VAL A 109 -11.56 14.46 -3.71
N LEU A 110 -12.86 14.54 -4.01
CA LEU A 110 -13.79 13.44 -3.75
C LEU A 110 -13.63 12.32 -4.79
N TRP A 111 -13.26 12.66 -6.03
CA TRP A 111 -12.80 11.70 -7.02
C TRP A 111 -11.51 11.02 -6.59
N ALA A 112 -10.55 11.73 -6.01
CA ALA A 112 -9.38 11.06 -5.44
C ALA A 112 -9.76 10.04 -4.36
N ALA A 113 -10.83 10.32 -3.59
CA ALA A 113 -11.40 9.40 -2.62
C ALA A 113 -12.28 8.30 -3.22
N HIS A 114 -12.68 8.36 -4.50
CA HIS A 114 -13.62 7.42 -5.11
C HIS A 114 -13.03 6.61 -6.28
N ALA A 115 -12.09 7.19 -7.04
CA ALA A 115 -11.49 6.65 -8.25
C ALA A 115 -10.94 5.22 -8.09
N VAL A 116 -10.48 4.86 -6.89
CA VAL A 116 -10.02 3.50 -6.57
C VAL A 116 -11.05 2.46 -7.02
N HIS A 117 -12.33 2.73 -6.80
CA HIS A 117 -13.44 1.85 -7.20
C HIS A 117 -13.52 1.65 -8.71
N HIS A 118 -13.28 2.70 -9.49
CA HIS A 118 -13.35 2.69 -10.96
C HIS A 118 -12.08 2.20 -11.65
N GLN A 119 -10.96 2.08 -10.95
CA GLN A 119 -9.67 1.76 -11.59
C GLN A 119 -9.57 0.35 -12.21
N SER A 120 -10.48 -0.57 -11.89
CA SER A 120 -10.48 -1.92 -12.48
C SER A 120 -10.83 -1.88 -13.96
N GLN A 121 -10.04 -2.58 -14.79
CA GLN A 121 -10.38 -2.80 -16.20
C GLN A 121 -11.23 -4.06 -16.41
N ALA A 122 -11.35 -4.93 -15.40
CA ALA A 122 -12.17 -6.13 -15.43
C ALA A 122 -13.39 -5.96 -14.52
N TYR A 123 -14.58 -5.91 -15.10
CA TYR A 123 -15.81 -5.68 -14.36
C TYR A 123 -16.47 -7.00 -13.94
N ASN A 124 -16.43 -7.30 -12.65
CA ASN A 124 -16.95 -8.53 -12.03
C ASN A 124 -17.15 -8.30 -10.51
N LEU A 125 -17.65 -9.28 -9.76
CA LEU A 125 -18.00 -9.10 -8.35
C LEU A 125 -16.81 -8.71 -7.45
N SER A 126 -15.56 -8.96 -7.85
CA SER A 126 -14.40 -8.45 -7.10
C SER A 126 -14.26 -6.92 -7.17
N THR A 127 -14.81 -6.28 -8.22
CA THR A 127 -14.84 -4.81 -8.37
C THR A 127 -15.69 -4.16 -7.29
N ALA A 128 -16.78 -4.80 -6.86
CA ALA A 128 -17.59 -4.33 -5.72
C ALA A 128 -16.75 -4.15 -4.45
N LEU A 129 -15.75 -5.02 -4.27
CA LEU A 129 -14.87 -5.01 -3.10
C LEU A 129 -13.60 -4.16 -3.31
N ARG A 130 -13.43 -3.53 -4.48
CA ARG A 130 -12.35 -2.58 -4.74
C ARG A 130 -12.68 -1.24 -4.10
N GLN A 131 -12.40 -1.11 -2.81
CA GLN A 131 -12.77 0.06 -2.02
C GLN A 131 -11.58 0.98 -1.72
N THR A 132 -11.86 2.27 -1.62
CA THR A 132 -10.90 3.32 -1.23
C THR A 132 -10.63 3.32 0.27
N SER A 133 -9.43 3.73 0.69
CA SER A 133 -9.09 3.89 2.11
C SER A 133 -9.26 5.33 2.61
N SER A 134 -9.65 6.27 1.74
CA SER A 134 -9.73 7.70 2.05
C SER A 134 -11.16 8.28 2.08
N GLY A 135 -12.18 7.48 1.77
CA GLY A 135 -13.59 7.92 1.75
C GLY A 135 -14.07 8.50 3.08
N ALA A 136 -13.57 7.97 4.21
CA ALA A 136 -13.94 8.42 5.55
C ALA A 136 -13.48 9.84 5.90
N LEU A 137 -12.57 10.45 5.11
CA LEU A 137 -12.05 11.79 5.41
C LEU A 137 -13.09 12.89 5.19
N LEU A 138 -13.90 12.76 4.13
CA LEU A 138 -14.87 13.79 3.71
C LEU A 138 -16.30 13.24 3.51
N GLY A 139 -16.47 11.92 3.36
CA GLY A 139 -17.77 11.33 3.04
C GLY A 139 -18.84 11.53 4.13
N TRP A 140 -18.43 11.67 5.39
CA TRP A 140 -19.34 11.86 6.53
C TRP A 140 -20.18 13.15 6.43
N ILE A 141 -19.69 14.17 5.71
CA ILE A 141 -20.39 15.46 5.54
C ILE A 141 -21.77 15.26 4.90
N PHE A 142 -21.87 14.33 3.94
CA PHE A 142 -23.09 14.06 3.19
C PHE A 142 -24.18 13.39 4.01
N TYR A 143 -23.81 12.77 5.14
CA TYR A 143 -24.75 12.09 6.03
C TYR A 143 -25.15 12.93 7.25
N LEU A 144 -24.52 14.10 7.47
CA LEU A 144 -24.94 15.03 8.52
C LEU A 144 -26.41 15.47 8.46
N PRO A 145 -27.03 15.66 7.29
CA PRO A 145 -28.46 15.95 7.22
C PRO A 145 -29.33 14.91 7.95
N MET A 146 -28.95 13.63 7.92
CA MET A 146 -29.66 12.58 8.66
C MET A 146 -29.48 12.73 10.18
N ALA A 147 -28.26 13.06 10.63
CA ALA A 147 -28.00 13.32 12.04
C ALA A 147 -28.78 14.53 12.56
N LEU A 148 -28.85 15.60 11.76
CA LEU A 148 -29.64 16.80 12.07
C LEU A 148 -31.15 16.51 12.10
N ALA A 149 -31.63 15.58 11.28
CA ALA A 149 -33.02 15.10 11.30
C ALA A 149 -33.31 14.14 12.48
N GLY A 150 -32.32 13.85 13.34
CA GLY A 150 -32.46 13.00 14.51
C GLY A 150 -32.54 11.51 14.22
N VAL A 151 -32.05 11.05 13.06
CA VAL A 151 -31.99 9.60 12.78
C VAL A 151 -31.03 8.94 13.77
N PRO A 152 -31.47 7.93 14.55
CA PRO A 152 -30.61 7.30 15.55
C PRO A 152 -29.37 6.66 14.91
N PRO A 153 -28.17 6.74 15.54
CA PRO A 153 -26.94 6.17 15.00
C PRO A 153 -27.03 4.68 14.64
N LEU A 154 -27.83 3.91 15.39
CA LEU A 154 -28.10 2.49 15.08
C LEU A 154 -28.86 2.33 13.77
N VAL A 155 -29.92 3.13 13.56
CA VAL A 155 -30.71 3.12 12.32
C VAL A 155 -29.82 3.50 11.15
N PHE A 156 -29.05 4.60 11.28
CA PHE A 156 -28.07 5.05 10.29
C PHE A 156 -27.07 3.96 9.89
N ALA A 157 -26.45 3.29 10.88
CA ALA A 157 -25.47 2.24 10.62
C ALA A 157 -26.10 1.03 9.90
N VAL A 158 -27.33 0.64 10.27
CA VAL A 158 -28.01 -0.50 9.67
C VAL A 158 -28.49 -0.19 8.25
N VAL A 159 -29.12 0.96 8.00
CA VAL A 159 -29.54 1.32 6.63
C VAL A 159 -28.35 1.52 5.71
N GLY A 160 -27.24 2.06 6.21
CA GLY A 160 -26.00 2.15 5.45
C GLY A 160 -25.37 0.79 5.13
N LEU A 161 -25.51 -0.19 6.03
CA LEU A 161 -25.12 -1.57 5.74
C LEU A 161 -26.02 -2.22 4.68
N ILE A 162 -27.33 -1.97 4.72
CA ILE A 162 -28.28 -2.46 3.71
C ILE A 162 -27.91 -1.91 2.33
N ASP A 163 -27.68 -0.60 2.24
CA ASP A 163 -27.24 0.07 1.01
C ASP A 163 -25.93 -0.51 0.47
N LEU A 164 -24.91 -0.63 1.32
CA LEU A 164 -23.63 -1.23 0.96
C LEU A 164 -23.78 -2.67 0.43
N LEU A 165 -24.59 -3.50 1.08
CA LEU A 165 -24.80 -4.89 0.67
C LEU A 165 -25.58 -4.99 -0.63
N TYR A 166 -26.56 -4.09 -0.86
CA TYR A 166 -27.28 -4.01 -2.13
C TYR A 166 -26.31 -3.71 -3.29
N GLN A 167 -25.36 -2.80 -3.08
CA GLN A 167 -24.42 -2.40 -4.13
C GLN A 167 -23.42 -3.51 -4.53
N PHE A 168 -23.34 -4.64 -3.81
CA PHE A 168 -22.43 -5.73 -4.19
C PHE A 168 -22.83 -6.39 -5.51
N TRP A 169 -24.09 -6.82 -5.66
CA TRP A 169 -24.50 -7.70 -6.75
C TRP A 169 -24.61 -7.01 -8.12
N VAL A 170 -24.65 -5.67 -8.15
CA VAL A 170 -24.71 -4.88 -9.40
C VAL A 170 -23.38 -4.89 -10.18
N HIS A 171 -22.29 -5.41 -9.58
CA HIS A 171 -20.97 -5.50 -10.20
C HIS A 171 -20.79 -6.79 -11.00
N THR A 172 -21.54 -6.96 -12.09
CA THR A 172 -21.41 -8.14 -12.94
C THR A 172 -21.73 -7.86 -14.40
N GLU A 173 -21.05 -8.55 -15.30
CA GLU A 173 -21.42 -8.61 -16.73
C GLU A 173 -22.32 -9.81 -17.07
N GLN A 174 -22.57 -10.70 -16.10
CA GLN A 174 -23.32 -11.94 -16.32
C GLN A 174 -24.83 -11.72 -16.39
N VAL A 175 -25.31 -10.66 -15.75
CA VAL A 175 -26.72 -10.25 -15.73
C VAL A 175 -26.89 -9.08 -16.70
N LYS A 176 -27.71 -9.28 -17.74
CA LYS A 176 -28.02 -8.24 -18.74
C LYS A 176 -29.10 -7.29 -18.21
N LYS A 177 -29.74 -6.53 -19.09
CA LYS A 177 -30.86 -5.65 -18.72
C LYS A 177 -32.01 -6.46 -18.11
N LEU A 178 -32.61 -5.97 -17.03
CA LEU A 178 -33.75 -6.60 -16.35
C LEU A 178 -35.08 -5.89 -16.67
N GLY A 179 -35.08 -4.96 -17.64
CA GLY A 179 -36.28 -4.35 -18.18
C GLY A 179 -36.90 -3.33 -17.24
N TRP A 180 -37.96 -3.71 -16.50
CA TRP A 180 -38.65 -2.79 -15.59
C TRP A 180 -37.81 -2.44 -14.36
N PHE A 181 -36.95 -3.37 -13.92
CA PHE A 181 -36.14 -3.19 -12.72
C PHE A 181 -35.10 -2.07 -12.92
N ASP A 182 -34.37 -2.08 -14.04
CA ASP A 182 -33.39 -1.06 -14.47
C ASP A 182 -33.95 0.37 -14.54
N ARG A 183 -35.28 0.52 -14.51
CA ARG A 183 -35.96 1.81 -14.55
C ARG A 183 -36.05 2.46 -13.17
N TRP A 184 -36.14 1.66 -12.11
CA TRP A 184 -36.44 2.10 -10.75
C TRP A 184 -35.30 1.83 -9.79
N PHE A 185 -34.68 0.67 -9.91
CA PHE A 185 -33.60 0.20 -9.05
C PHE A 185 -32.28 0.17 -9.81
N CYS A 186 -31.18 0.38 -9.10
CA CYS A 186 -29.84 0.23 -9.65
C CYS A 186 -29.62 -1.25 -9.97
N ALA A 187 -29.55 -1.55 -11.26
CA ALA A 187 -29.30 -2.88 -11.80
C ALA A 187 -27.87 -3.00 -12.34
N PRO A 188 -27.38 -4.22 -12.61
CA PRO A 188 -26.08 -4.42 -13.24
C PRO A 188 -25.88 -3.64 -14.54
N SER A 189 -26.92 -3.45 -15.35
CA SER A 189 -26.86 -2.63 -16.58
C SER A 189 -26.65 -1.15 -16.29
N ASN A 190 -27.32 -0.59 -15.28
CA ASN A 190 -27.12 0.80 -14.87
C ASN A 190 -25.71 1.02 -14.33
N HIS A 191 -25.22 0.08 -13.52
CA HIS A 191 -23.92 0.20 -12.87
C HIS A 191 -22.75 -0.06 -13.83
N ARG A 192 -22.91 -0.92 -14.84
CA ARG A 192 -21.94 -1.03 -15.95
C ARG A 192 -21.73 0.29 -16.68
N VAL A 193 -22.82 0.99 -17.01
CA VAL A 193 -22.76 2.33 -17.62
C VAL A 193 -22.03 3.29 -16.70
N HIS A 194 -22.34 3.27 -15.40
CA HIS A 194 -21.68 4.11 -14.41
C HIS A 194 -20.15 3.89 -14.38
N HIS A 195 -19.70 2.65 -14.47
CA HIS A 195 -18.28 2.30 -14.47
C HIS A 195 -17.56 2.50 -15.81
N ALA A 196 -18.29 2.83 -16.88
CA ALA A 196 -17.72 2.90 -18.21
C ALA A 196 -16.98 4.23 -18.46
N VAL A 197 -15.88 4.17 -19.22
CA VAL A 197 -15.10 5.33 -19.64
C VAL A 197 -15.50 5.88 -21.01
N ASN A 198 -16.47 5.25 -21.68
CA ASN A 198 -17.04 5.71 -22.95
C ASN A 198 -17.66 7.10 -22.80
N ASP A 199 -17.46 7.98 -23.78
CA ASP A 199 -17.89 9.38 -23.74
C ASP A 199 -19.39 9.56 -23.46
N ARG A 200 -20.24 8.65 -23.96
CA ARG A 200 -21.70 8.70 -23.74
C ARG A 200 -22.16 8.24 -22.36
N TYR A 201 -21.28 7.57 -21.62
CA TYR A 201 -21.57 6.96 -20.32
C TYR A 201 -20.94 7.70 -19.14
N LEU A 202 -19.99 8.60 -19.39
CA LEU A 202 -19.37 9.40 -18.34
C LEU A 202 -20.40 10.19 -17.52
N ASP A 203 -20.17 10.21 -16.22
CA ASP A 203 -20.94 11.01 -15.27
C ASP A 203 -22.44 10.68 -15.31
N ARG A 204 -22.76 9.38 -15.28
CA ARG A 204 -24.14 8.84 -15.30
C ARG A 204 -24.38 7.81 -14.20
N ASN A 205 -25.65 7.64 -13.84
CA ASN A 205 -26.17 6.57 -12.98
C ASN A 205 -25.48 6.47 -11.60
N TYR A 206 -25.59 7.49 -10.77
CA TYR A 206 -24.98 7.56 -9.43
C TYR A 206 -25.79 6.87 -8.32
N GLY A 207 -27.03 6.44 -8.58
CA GLY A 207 -27.89 5.81 -7.58
C GLY A 207 -27.32 4.53 -6.97
N GLY A 208 -27.43 4.38 -5.64
CA GLY A 208 -26.96 3.19 -4.92
C GLY A 208 -27.97 2.04 -5.02
N ILE A 209 -29.14 2.22 -4.42
CA ILE A 209 -30.29 1.31 -4.54
C ILE A 209 -31.25 1.79 -5.63
N LEU A 210 -31.59 3.08 -5.66
CA LEU A 210 -32.61 3.62 -6.56
C LEU A 210 -31.99 4.46 -7.69
N ILE A 211 -32.51 4.26 -8.90
CA ILE A 211 -32.21 5.08 -10.10
C ILE A 211 -33.09 6.33 -10.19
N VAL A 212 -34.07 6.44 -9.30
CA VAL A 212 -35.02 7.57 -9.27
C VAL A 212 -34.29 8.91 -9.16
N TRP A 213 -33.23 8.99 -8.37
CA TRP A 213 -32.42 10.20 -8.22
C TRP A 213 -31.75 10.61 -9.52
N ASP A 214 -31.21 9.66 -10.28
CA ASP A 214 -30.62 9.93 -11.58
C ASP A 214 -31.62 10.49 -12.59
N ARG A 215 -32.88 10.06 -12.50
CA ARG A 215 -33.95 10.62 -13.33
C ARG A 215 -34.33 12.02 -12.89
N LEU A 216 -34.47 12.22 -11.59
CA LEU A 216 -34.85 13.51 -11.02
C LEU A 216 -33.81 14.59 -11.29
N PHE A 217 -32.52 14.23 -11.21
CA PHE A 217 -31.40 15.15 -11.35
C PHE A 217 -30.69 15.08 -12.71
N GLY A 218 -31.25 14.35 -13.68
CA GLY A 218 -30.83 14.37 -15.09
C GLY A 218 -29.53 13.62 -15.41
N THR A 219 -29.14 12.64 -14.60
CA THR A 219 -27.90 11.84 -14.76
C THR A 219 -28.17 10.41 -15.23
N TYR A 220 -29.43 10.04 -15.53
CA TYR A 220 -29.79 8.70 -15.98
C TYR A 220 -29.34 8.42 -17.43
N LYS A 221 -28.76 7.24 -17.66
CA LYS A 221 -28.41 6.71 -18.98
C LYS A 221 -28.63 5.20 -19.05
N THR A 222 -29.30 4.73 -20.09
CA THR A 222 -29.40 3.28 -20.36
C THR A 222 -28.13 2.77 -21.05
N GLU A 223 -27.77 1.53 -20.77
CA GLU A 223 -26.75 0.78 -21.51
C GLU A 223 -27.20 0.64 -22.98
N ASP A 224 -26.31 0.95 -23.92
CA ASP A 224 -26.52 0.79 -25.36
C ASP A 224 -25.93 -0.56 -25.80
N ASP A 225 -26.72 -1.36 -26.51
CA ASP A 225 -26.26 -2.69 -26.95
C ASP A 225 -25.27 -2.59 -28.12
N GLU A 226 -25.25 -1.45 -28.83
CA GLU A 226 -24.32 -1.16 -29.93
C GLU A 226 -22.96 -0.63 -29.45
N GLU A 227 -22.88 -0.15 -28.21
CA GLU A 227 -21.67 0.43 -27.64
C GLU A 227 -21.32 -0.24 -26.30
N PRO A 228 -20.55 -1.35 -26.34
CA PRO A 228 -20.15 -2.06 -25.13
C PRO A 228 -19.37 -1.16 -24.17
N CYS A 229 -19.66 -1.33 -22.87
CA CYS A 229 -18.95 -0.63 -21.81
C CYS A 229 -17.46 -1.02 -21.80
N VAL A 230 -16.59 -0.02 -21.70
CA VAL A 230 -15.14 -0.18 -21.48
C VAL A 230 -14.82 0.39 -20.11
N TYR A 231 -14.03 -0.31 -19.29
CA TYR A 231 -13.84 0.04 -17.87
C TYR A 231 -12.44 0.56 -17.56
N GLY A 232 -12.28 1.05 -16.32
CA GLY A 232 -11.06 1.66 -15.80
C GLY A 232 -11.31 3.13 -15.48
N THR A 233 -10.23 3.91 -15.47
CA THR A 233 -10.28 5.37 -15.34
C THR A 233 -9.60 6.00 -16.54
N ARG A 234 -10.11 7.14 -17.03
CA ARG A 234 -9.53 7.85 -18.20
C ARG A 234 -8.03 8.10 -18.13
N GLY A 235 -7.46 8.19 -16.92
CA GLY A 235 -6.04 7.99 -16.69
C GLY A 235 -5.82 6.60 -16.08
N LEU A 236 -5.37 5.63 -16.88
CA LEU A 236 -5.15 4.26 -16.41
C LEU A 236 -4.13 4.21 -15.26
N LEU A 237 -4.43 3.41 -14.24
CA LEU A 237 -3.54 3.22 -13.09
C LEU A 237 -2.24 2.49 -13.47
N LYS A 238 -2.33 1.46 -14.32
CA LYS A 238 -1.24 0.55 -14.73
C LYS A 238 -0.38 0.07 -13.56
N SER A 239 -1.02 -0.35 -12.46
CA SER A 239 -0.33 -0.86 -11.28
C SER A 239 -1.22 -1.74 -10.40
N TRP A 240 -0.60 -2.72 -9.73
CA TRP A 240 -1.19 -3.55 -8.68
C TRP A 240 -0.83 -3.11 -7.26
N ASP A 241 -0.16 -1.96 -7.12
CA ASP A 241 0.24 -1.43 -5.82
C ASP A 241 -0.96 -0.74 -5.13
N PRO A 242 -1.46 -1.28 -3.99
CA PRO A 242 -2.65 -0.75 -3.34
C PRO A 242 -2.43 0.65 -2.73
N LEU A 243 -1.19 0.99 -2.37
CA LEU A 243 -0.84 2.32 -1.88
C LEU A 243 -0.87 3.32 -3.03
N TRP A 244 -0.29 2.95 -4.18
CA TRP A 244 -0.29 3.79 -5.37
C TRP A 244 -1.70 3.99 -5.93
N ALA A 245 -2.55 2.96 -5.91
CA ALA A 245 -3.94 3.05 -6.31
C ALA A 245 -4.69 4.15 -5.53
N ASN A 246 -4.51 4.21 -4.20
CA ASN A 246 -5.09 5.26 -3.36
C ASN A 246 -4.42 6.62 -3.54
N PHE A 247 -3.09 6.67 -3.75
CA PHE A 247 -2.33 7.92 -3.73
C PHE A 247 -2.23 8.65 -5.08
N SER A 248 -2.33 7.92 -6.19
CA SER A 248 -2.02 8.43 -7.54
C SER A 248 -2.82 9.69 -7.94
N VAL A 249 -4.12 9.72 -7.65
CA VAL A 249 -4.99 10.87 -7.97
C VAL A 249 -4.66 12.06 -7.06
N TYR A 250 -4.46 11.86 -5.76
CA TYR A 250 -4.02 12.93 -4.85
C TYR A 250 -2.68 13.54 -5.28
N ARG A 251 -1.72 12.70 -5.67
CA ARG A 251 -0.43 13.17 -6.19
C ARG A 251 -0.62 14.03 -7.43
N GLN A 252 -1.53 13.65 -8.32
CA GLN A 252 -1.83 14.40 -9.54
C GLN A 252 -2.43 15.78 -9.23
N LEU A 253 -3.39 15.84 -8.30
CA LEU A 253 -3.96 17.10 -7.82
C LEU A 253 -2.91 17.98 -7.15
N ALA A 254 -2.08 17.40 -6.27
CA ALA A 254 -1.00 18.12 -5.61
C ALA A 254 0.05 18.65 -6.62
N HIS A 255 0.38 17.86 -7.64
CA HIS A 255 1.29 18.27 -8.71
C HIS A 255 0.74 19.49 -9.47
N ASP A 256 -0.52 19.43 -9.91
CA ASP A 256 -1.12 20.53 -10.66
C ASP A 256 -1.31 21.77 -9.78
N SER A 257 -1.68 21.59 -8.51
CA SER A 257 -1.77 22.67 -7.52
C SER A 257 -0.40 23.32 -7.26
N TRP A 258 0.67 22.53 -7.12
CA TRP A 258 2.02 23.06 -6.88
C TRP A 258 2.55 23.90 -8.05
N HIS A 259 2.28 23.47 -9.30
CA HIS A 259 2.82 24.14 -10.49
C HIS A 259 1.94 25.27 -11.04
N ALA A 260 0.69 25.41 -10.58
CA ALA A 260 -0.15 26.54 -10.99
C ALA A 260 0.43 27.87 -10.52
N ARG A 261 0.47 28.88 -11.40
CA ARG A 261 0.96 30.23 -11.06
C ARG A 261 0.00 30.98 -10.14
N SER A 262 -1.31 30.82 -10.35
CA SER A 262 -2.35 31.51 -9.57
C SER A 262 -2.68 30.74 -8.29
N TRP A 263 -2.63 31.41 -7.13
CA TRP A 263 -3.07 30.86 -5.83
C TRP A 263 -4.50 30.34 -5.85
N LEU A 264 -5.38 31.00 -6.59
CA LEU A 264 -6.77 30.57 -6.73
C LEU A 264 -6.86 29.26 -7.52
N ASP A 265 -6.03 29.09 -8.55
CA ASP A 265 -5.99 27.83 -9.30
C ASP A 265 -5.34 26.71 -8.49
N LYS A 266 -4.38 27.02 -7.62
CA LYS A 266 -3.87 26.05 -6.64
C LYS A 266 -4.99 25.44 -5.79
N ALA A 267 -5.96 26.26 -5.38
CA ALA A 267 -7.13 25.79 -4.63
C ALA A 267 -8.17 25.11 -5.54
N ARG A 268 -8.49 25.69 -6.71
CA ARG A 268 -9.51 25.18 -7.64
C ARG A 268 -9.21 23.76 -8.12
N VAL A 269 -7.93 23.38 -8.27
CA VAL A 269 -7.57 22.01 -8.67
C VAL A 269 -8.26 20.95 -7.80
N TRP A 270 -8.43 21.22 -6.50
CA TRP A 270 -9.03 20.28 -5.56
C TRP A 270 -10.55 20.19 -5.65
N PHE A 271 -11.22 21.24 -6.11
CA PHE A 271 -12.68 21.36 -6.07
C PHE A 271 -13.36 21.38 -7.44
N LYS A 272 -12.59 21.60 -8.51
CA LYS A 272 -13.11 21.51 -9.88
C LYS A 272 -13.29 20.04 -10.32
N PRO A 273 -14.08 19.79 -11.36
CA PRO A 273 -14.31 18.45 -11.87
C PRO A 273 -13.02 17.70 -12.25
N PRO A 274 -12.99 16.37 -12.11
CA PRO A 274 -11.89 15.54 -12.57
C PRO A 274 -11.52 15.87 -14.03
N GLY A 275 -10.23 16.06 -14.27
CA GLY A 275 -9.72 16.43 -15.60
C GLY A 275 -9.58 17.94 -15.83
N TRP A 276 -10.21 18.81 -15.03
CA TRP A 276 -9.89 20.24 -15.06
C TRP A 276 -8.45 20.49 -14.62
N ARG A 277 -7.74 21.35 -15.34
CA ARG A 277 -6.38 21.77 -15.01
C ARG A 277 -6.20 23.27 -15.30
N PRO A 278 -5.36 23.97 -14.53
CA PRO A 278 -4.96 25.33 -14.84
C PRO A 278 -4.31 25.39 -16.23
N ALA A 279 -4.61 26.42 -17.02
CA ALA A 279 -4.19 26.51 -18.41
C ALA A 279 -2.65 26.54 -18.56
N ASP A 280 -1.97 27.24 -17.65
CA ASP A 280 -0.51 27.26 -17.57
C ASP A 280 0.05 25.87 -17.29
N VAL A 281 -0.51 25.14 -16.31
CA VAL A 281 -0.08 23.78 -15.99
C VAL A 281 -0.33 22.82 -17.16
N ALA A 282 -1.48 22.92 -17.82
CA ALA A 282 -1.82 22.10 -18.98
C ALA A 282 -0.85 22.35 -20.16
N GLN A 283 -0.41 23.61 -20.35
CA GLN A 283 0.55 23.98 -21.39
C GLN A 283 1.98 23.49 -21.07
N HIS A 284 2.44 23.65 -19.82
CA HIS A 284 3.81 23.26 -19.44
C HIS A 284 3.96 21.74 -19.22
N PHE A 285 2.87 21.07 -18.82
CA PHE A 285 2.84 19.64 -18.53
C PHE A 285 1.66 18.96 -19.25
N PRO A 286 1.67 18.86 -20.60
CA PRO A 286 0.58 18.27 -21.35
C PRO A 286 0.38 16.79 -21.00
N ARG A 287 -0.88 16.32 -21.03
CA ARG A 287 -1.22 14.91 -20.86
C ARG A 287 -1.54 14.29 -22.22
N PRO A 288 -1.27 12.98 -22.42
CA PRO A 288 -1.74 12.27 -23.60
C PRO A 288 -3.25 12.40 -23.77
N ALA A 289 -3.71 12.42 -25.03
CA ALA A 289 -5.14 12.34 -25.32
C ALA A 289 -5.69 11.00 -24.81
N PHE A 290 -6.97 11.01 -24.42
CA PHE A 290 -7.68 9.79 -24.05
C PHE A 290 -7.87 8.90 -25.30
N ASP A 291 -7.56 7.62 -25.14
CA ASP A 291 -7.74 6.59 -26.17
C ASP A 291 -8.56 5.45 -25.57
N LEU A 292 -9.76 5.22 -26.12
CA LEU A 292 -10.67 4.17 -25.67
C LEU A 292 -10.10 2.77 -25.93
N ASP A 293 -9.32 2.59 -27.00
CA ASP A 293 -8.80 1.28 -27.39
C ASP A 293 -7.69 0.82 -26.44
N GLU A 294 -6.92 1.75 -25.87
CA GLU A 294 -5.95 1.44 -24.80
C GLU A 294 -6.63 0.81 -23.57
N HIS A 295 -7.87 1.21 -23.27
CA HIS A 295 -8.62 0.73 -22.11
C HIS A 295 -9.21 -0.67 -22.33
N ARG A 296 -9.35 -1.12 -23.58
CA ARG A 296 -9.78 -2.49 -23.92
C ARG A 296 -8.72 -3.53 -23.57
N ILE A 297 -7.46 -3.13 -23.47
CA ILE A 297 -6.35 -4.00 -23.11
C ILE A 297 -6.13 -3.94 -21.60
N ILE A 298 -6.51 -5.00 -20.91
CA ILE A 298 -6.29 -5.12 -19.46
C ILE A 298 -4.79 -5.10 -19.19
N TYR A 299 -4.34 -4.17 -18.33
CA TYR A 299 -2.99 -4.19 -17.79
C TYR A 299 -2.75 -5.52 -17.09
N ALA A 300 -1.86 -6.37 -17.63
CA ALA A 300 -1.60 -7.70 -17.06
C ALA A 300 -0.14 -8.11 -17.29
N PRO A 301 0.81 -7.61 -16.47
CA PRO A 301 2.19 -8.06 -16.52
C PRO A 301 2.30 -9.60 -16.44
N PRO A 302 3.21 -10.22 -17.20
CA PRO A 302 3.30 -11.67 -17.26
C PRO A 302 3.75 -12.25 -15.91
N MET A 303 2.96 -13.19 -15.38
CA MET A 303 3.31 -13.92 -14.16
C MET A 303 3.69 -15.35 -14.49
N GLY A 304 4.91 -15.78 -14.14
CA GLY A 304 5.31 -17.18 -14.23
C GLY A 304 4.46 -18.09 -13.31
N ARG A 305 4.46 -19.41 -13.56
CA ARG A 305 3.65 -20.38 -12.79
C ARG A 305 3.92 -20.32 -11.28
N ALA A 306 5.18 -20.20 -10.88
CA ALA A 306 5.56 -20.07 -9.48
C ALA A 306 5.00 -18.79 -8.84
N LEU A 307 5.05 -17.67 -9.56
CA LEU A 307 4.53 -16.39 -9.09
C LEU A 307 3.00 -16.40 -8.96
N ARG A 308 2.28 -17.10 -9.85
CA ARG A 308 0.81 -17.27 -9.73
C ARG A 308 0.41 -18.07 -8.49
N TRP A 309 1.11 -19.18 -8.22
CA TRP A 309 0.89 -19.97 -6.99
C TRP A 309 1.24 -19.18 -5.74
N PHE A 310 2.38 -18.48 -5.76
CA PHE A 310 2.78 -17.58 -4.69
C PHE A 310 1.69 -16.53 -4.43
N ALA A 311 1.18 -15.86 -5.47
CA ALA A 311 0.15 -14.84 -5.33
C ALA A 311 -1.14 -15.39 -4.70
N GLY A 312 -1.59 -16.58 -5.14
CA GLY A 312 -2.78 -17.23 -4.57
C GLY A 312 -2.61 -17.60 -3.08
N LEU A 313 -1.47 -18.20 -2.72
CA LEU A 313 -1.18 -18.59 -1.33
C LEU A 313 -1.01 -17.37 -0.41
N GLN A 314 -0.32 -16.34 -0.90
CA GLN A 314 -0.13 -15.09 -0.19
C GLN A 314 -1.44 -14.34 0.01
N PHE A 315 -2.28 -14.30 -1.01
CA PHE A 315 -3.60 -13.71 -0.89
C PHE A 315 -4.47 -14.44 0.14
N ALA A 316 -4.46 -15.77 0.15
CA ALA A 316 -5.16 -16.56 1.17
C ALA A 316 -4.62 -16.28 2.59
N ALA A 317 -3.30 -16.18 2.75
CA ALA A 317 -2.68 -15.81 4.03
C ALA A 317 -3.05 -14.39 4.47
N LEU A 318 -3.12 -13.42 3.56
CA LEU A 318 -3.56 -12.05 3.85
C LEU A 318 -5.03 -11.99 4.26
N ILE A 319 -5.91 -12.75 3.62
CA ILE A 319 -7.31 -12.86 4.01
C ILE A 319 -7.44 -13.45 5.42
N ALA A 320 -6.72 -14.54 5.70
CA ALA A 320 -6.70 -15.14 7.04
C ALA A 320 -6.18 -14.16 8.11
N GLY A 321 -5.04 -13.51 7.85
CA GLY A 321 -4.46 -12.51 8.76
C GLY A 321 -5.38 -11.30 8.97
N THR A 322 -6.03 -10.82 7.92
CA THR A 322 -7.03 -9.74 8.00
C THR A 322 -8.23 -10.15 8.81
N SER A 323 -8.70 -11.39 8.66
CA SER A 323 -9.85 -11.91 9.40
C SER A 323 -9.56 -11.96 10.89
N VAL A 324 -8.36 -12.45 11.28
CA VAL A 324 -7.89 -12.44 12.67
C VAL A 324 -7.75 -11.01 13.18
N PHE A 325 -7.13 -10.11 12.40
CA PHE A 325 -6.98 -8.70 12.77
C PHE A 325 -8.34 -8.05 13.05
N LEU A 326 -9.29 -8.11 12.10
CA LEU A 326 -10.61 -7.50 12.25
C LEU A 326 -11.42 -8.12 13.39
N TRP A 327 -11.25 -9.42 13.65
CA TRP A 327 -11.93 -10.09 14.76
C TRP A 327 -11.57 -9.50 16.13
N HIS A 328 -10.31 -9.07 16.28
CA HIS A 328 -9.76 -8.54 17.54
C HIS A 328 -9.61 -7.01 17.56
N ALA A 329 -9.74 -6.34 16.41
CA ALA A 329 -9.42 -4.92 16.24
C ALA A 329 -10.16 -4.00 17.22
N ASP A 330 -11.46 -4.22 17.42
CA ASP A 330 -12.30 -3.34 18.23
C ASP A 330 -12.06 -3.49 19.75
N GLN A 331 -11.32 -4.53 20.16
CA GLN A 331 -10.99 -4.81 21.57
C GLN A 331 -9.50 -4.62 21.87
N SER A 332 -8.66 -4.53 20.84
CA SER A 332 -7.20 -4.47 20.99
C SER A 332 -6.73 -3.02 21.21
N PRO A 333 -5.64 -2.82 21.98
CA PRO A 333 -5.02 -1.50 22.07
C PRO A 333 -4.63 -0.96 20.71
N LEU A 334 -4.74 0.37 20.52
CA LEU A 334 -4.35 1.04 19.28
C LEU A 334 -2.93 0.66 18.84
N ALA A 335 -2.01 0.52 19.81
CA ALA A 335 -0.64 0.13 19.55
C ALA A 335 -0.52 -1.23 18.83
N THR A 336 -1.23 -2.24 19.36
CA THR A 336 -1.30 -3.58 18.77
C THR A 336 -1.93 -3.55 17.38
N ASN A 337 -2.99 -2.75 17.20
CA ASN A 337 -3.64 -2.60 15.90
C ASN A 337 -2.70 -1.97 14.86
N LEU A 338 -1.93 -0.94 15.23
CA LEU A 338 -0.97 -0.29 14.33
C LEU A 338 0.15 -1.26 13.91
N ILE A 339 0.63 -2.11 14.83
CA ILE A 339 1.65 -3.13 14.53
C ILE A 339 1.13 -4.13 13.50
N TRP A 340 -0.04 -4.74 13.75
CA TRP A 340 -0.62 -5.72 12.82
C TRP A 340 -1.05 -5.09 11.49
N PHE A 341 -1.55 -3.86 11.51
CA PHE A 341 -1.81 -3.09 10.29
C PHE A 341 -0.54 -2.92 9.46
N GLY A 342 0.60 -2.59 10.08
CA GLY A 342 1.89 -2.50 9.39
C GLY A 342 2.33 -3.82 8.74
N VAL A 343 2.09 -4.96 9.40
CA VAL A 343 2.35 -6.30 8.85
C VAL A 343 1.49 -6.56 7.61
N LEU A 344 0.17 -6.36 7.73
CA LEU A 344 -0.76 -6.55 6.62
C LEU A 344 -0.41 -5.63 5.46
N LEU A 345 -0.21 -4.33 5.71
CA LEU A 345 0.16 -3.35 4.70
C LEU A 345 1.43 -3.73 3.93
N THR A 346 2.45 -4.19 4.65
CA THR A 346 3.70 -4.68 4.04
C THR A 346 3.43 -5.87 3.13
N GLY A 347 2.63 -6.84 3.59
CA GLY A 347 2.25 -8.00 2.79
C GLY A 347 1.44 -7.65 1.55
N GLN A 348 0.47 -6.74 1.68
CA GLN A 348 -0.36 -6.24 0.59
C GLN A 348 0.46 -5.51 -0.47
N TRP A 349 1.38 -4.63 -0.04
CA TRP A 349 2.29 -3.92 -0.94
C TRP A 349 3.25 -4.87 -1.63
N ALA A 350 3.89 -5.79 -0.89
CA ALA A 350 4.85 -6.74 -1.42
C ALA A 350 4.21 -7.69 -2.45
N LEU A 351 2.97 -8.14 -2.20
CA LEU A 351 2.20 -8.95 -3.15
C LEU A 351 1.96 -8.19 -4.47
N GLY A 352 1.46 -6.96 -4.39
CA GLY A 352 1.25 -6.10 -5.56
C GLY A 352 2.54 -5.82 -6.33
N ALA A 353 3.65 -5.55 -5.62
CA ALA A 353 4.98 -5.36 -6.19
C ALA A 353 5.51 -6.60 -6.91
N ALA A 354 5.33 -7.79 -6.33
CA ALA A 354 5.75 -9.05 -6.93
C ALA A 354 4.93 -9.42 -8.17
N MET A 355 3.60 -9.29 -8.12
CA MET A 355 2.69 -9.62 -9.22
C MET A 355 2.93 -8.80 -10.50
N GLN A 356 3.47 -7.58 -10.36
CA GLN A 356 3.85 -6.72 -11.49
C GLN A 356 5.37 -6.73 -11.78
N GLY A 357 6.12 -7.66 -11.21
CA GLY A 357 7.54 -7.87 -11.50
C GLY A 357 8.48 -6.76 -10.98
N ARG A 358 8.05 -5.90 -10.05
CA ARG A 358 8.92 -4.86 -9.45
C ARG A 358 9.94 -5.44 -8.46
N ILE A 359 9.55 -6.51 -7.77
CA ILE A 359 10.39 -7.28 -6.85
C ILE A 359 10.23 -8.77 -7.12
N SER A 360 11.23 -9.57 -6.73
CA SER A 360 11.11 -11.03 -6.77
C SER A 360 10.17 -11.52 -5.65
N LEU A 361 9.62 -12.72 -5.82
CA LEU A 361 8.82 -13.35 -4.76
C LEU A 361 9.62 -13.60 -3.47
N TRP A 362 10.93 -13.79 -3.58
CA TRP A 362 11.82 -13.99 -2.42
C TRP A 362 12.06 -12.70 -1.65
N LEU A 363 12.19 -11.57 -2.35
CA LEU A 363 12.24 -10.26 -1.71
C LEU A 363 10.90 -9.92 -1.05
N ALA A 364 9.77 -10.32 -1.65
CA ALA A 364 8.46 -10.18 -1.03
C ALA A 364 8.36 -11.00 0.28
N LEU A 365 8.80 -12.27 0.27
CA LEU A 365 8.85 -13.12 1.48
C LEU A 365 9.78 -12.55 2.56
N MET A 366 10.94 -12.02 2.17
CA MET A 366 11.84 -11.34 3.09
C MET A 366 11.15 -10.17 3.79
N LEU A 367 10.48 -9.30 3.03
CA LEU A 367 9.78 -8.14 3.60
C LEU A 367 8.66 -8.55 4.56
N GLN A 368 7.86 -9.55 4.17
CA GLN A 368 6.78 -10.10 4.99
C GLN A 368 7.30 -10.74 6.28
N SER A 369 8.34 -11.57 6.18
CA SER A 369 9.00 -12.17 7.34
C SER A 369 9.62 -11.10 8.25
N GLY A 370 10.23 -10.06 7.69
CA GLY A 370 10.82 -8.96 8.47
C GLY A 370 9.76 -8.16 9.22
N ALA A 371 8.60 -7.91 8.60
CA ALA A 371 7.46 -7.30 9.27
C ALA A 371 6.92 -8.18 10.41
N LEU A 372 6.80 -9.49 10.19
CA LEU A 372 6.40 -10.45 11.22
C LEU A 372 7.43 -10.56 12.36
N ALA A 373 8.74 -10.57 12.05
CA ALA A 373 9.81 -10.57 13.03
C ALA A 373 9.76 -9.30 13.90
N THR A 374 9.48 -8.15 13.28
CA THR A 374 9.32 -6.85 13.95
C THR A 374 8.09 -6.85 14.87
N ALA A 375 6.94 -7.31 14.37
CA ALA A 375 5.69 -7.37 15.12
C ALA A 375 5.77 -8.33 16.31
N THR A 376 6.32 -9.52 16.09
CA THR A 376 6.47 -10.55 17.13
C THR A 376 7.45 -10.13 18.22
N ALA A 377 8.51 -9.38 17.88
CA ALA A 377 9.38 -8.74 18.88
C ALA A 377 8.61 -7.69 19.70
N ALA A 378 7.90 -6.79 19.03
CA ALA A 378 7.18 -5.69 19.67
C ALA A 378 6.04 -6.16 20.59
N LEU A 379 5.41 -7.28 20.26
CA LEU A 379 4.31 -7.88 21.01
C LEU A 379 4.76 -8.97 22.01
N GLY A 380 6.07 -9.22 22.15
CA GLY A 380 6.59 -10.23 23.08
C GLY A 380 6.28 -11.68 22.69
N LEU A 381 5.98 -11.96 21.42
CA LEU A 381 5.66 -13.29 20.91
C LEU A 381 6.93 -14.08 20.59
N GLN A 382 7.67 -14.49 21.63
CA GLN A 382 9.03 -15.00 21.53
C GLN A 382 9.18 -16.19 20.57
N ALA A 383 8.32 -17.20 20.63
CA ALA A 383 8.41 -18.38 19.77
C ALA A 383 8.33 -18.02 18.28
N TRP A 384 7.43 -17.10 17.92
CA TRP A 384 7.29 -16.62 16.55
C TRP A 384 8.43 -15.70 16.14
N HIS A 385 8.95 -14.89 17.07
CA HIS A 385 10.12 -14.07 16.81
C HIS A 385 11.34 -14.92 16.46
N TRP A 386 11.54 -16.04 17.18
CA TRP A 386 12.64 -16.99 16.93
C TRP A 386 12.55 -17.66 15.57
N LEU A 387 11.34 -17.78 15.00
CA LEU A 387 11.13 -18.27 13.64
C LEU A 387 11.40 -17.17 12.61
N PHE A 388 10.71 -16.03 12.71
CA PHE A 388 10.70 -15.04 11.64
C PHE A 388 12.00 -14.23 11.54
N LYS A 389 12.70 -14.02 12.66
CA LYS A 389 13.97 -13.27 12.66
C LYS A 389 15.03 -13.91 11.75
N PRO A 390 15.41 -15.19 11.93
CA PRO A 390 16.33 -15.86 11.00
C PRO A 390 15.71 -16.17 9.63
N ALA A 391 14.41 -16.48 9.54
CA ALA A 391 13.75 -16.74 8.26
C ALA A 391 13.85 -15.55 7.30
N THR A 392 13.80 -14.33 7.81
CA THR A 392 13.96 -13.10 7.01
C THR A 392 15.29 -13.08 6.27
N MET A 393 16.38 -13.39 6.95
CA MET A 393 17.73 -13.41 6.37
C MET A 393 17.94 -14.63 5.46
N PHE A 394 17.27 -15.74 5.75
CA PHE A 394 17.25 -16.89 4.84
C PHE A 394 16.57 -16.56 3.51
N PHE A 395 15.42 -15.89 3.52
CA PHE A 395 14.77 -15.42 2.29
C PHE A 395 15.61 -14.40 1.53
N ALA A 396 16.36 -13.54 2.24
CA ALA A 396 17.34 -12.64 1.64
C ALA A 396 18.42 -13.39 0.84
N LEU A 397 19.00 -14.45 1.43
CA LEU A 397 20.01 -15.28 0.75
C LEU A 397 19.45 -15.97 -0.49
N ILE A 398 18.24 -16.54 -0.42
CA ILE A 398 17.58 -17.15 -1.57
C ILE A 398 17.28 -16.11 -2.65
N CYS A 399 16.84 -14.92 -2.27
CA CYS A 399 16.61 -13.82 -3.21
C CYS A 399 17.89 -13.51 -3.99
N ILE A 400 19.02 -13.32 -3.30
CA ILE A 400 20.31 -13.03 -3.91
C ILE A 400 20.74 -14.16 -4.85
N ALA A 401 20.70 -15.41 -4.39
CA ALA A 401 21.12 -16.56 -5.17
C ALA A 401 20.26 -16.76 -6.42
N SER A 402 18.94 -16.70 -6.28
CA SER A 402 18.00 -16.89 -7.40
C SER A 402 18.15 -15.81 -8.47
N CYS A 403 18.31 -14.54 -8.06
CA CYS A 403 18.53 -13.44 -9.00
C CYS A 403 19.89 -13.52 -9.69
N ALA A 404 20.95 -13.88 -8.97
CA ALA A 404 22.28 -14.08 -9.57
C ALA A 404 22.27 -15.23 -10.61
N MET A 405 21.60 -16.33 -10.30
CA MET A 405 21.43 -17.45 -11.25
C MET A 405 20.63 -17.03 -12.49
N GLN A 406 19.57 -16.24 -12.32
CA GLN A 406 18.75 -15.79 -13.44
C GLN A 406 19.52 -14.83 -14.36
N ALA A 407 20.24 -13.87 -13.80
CA ALA A 407 21.04 -12.94 -14.59
C ALA A 407 22.23 -13.63 -15.29
N SER A 408 22.82 -14.67 -14.69
CA SER A 408 23.82 -15.52 -15.37
C SER A 408 23.24 -16.28 -16.56
N LYS A 409 21.98 -16.72 -16.51
CA LYS A 409 21.30 -17.40 -17.63
C LYS A 409 21.01 -16.45 -18.79
N THR A 410 20.75 -15.18 -18.50
CA THR A 410 20.47 -14.15 -19.52
C THR A 410 21.75 -13.52 -20.10
N MET A 411 22.90 -14.19 -19.96
CA MET A 411 24.23 -13.74 -20.41
C MET A 411 24.62 -12.33 -19.92
N GLN A 412 24.09 -11.89 -18.77
CA GLN A 412 24.55 -10.66 -18.13
C GLN A 412 25.84 -10.97 -17.36
N ASN A 413 26.91 -10.22 -17.63
CA ASN A 413 28.20 -10.42 -16.98
C ASN A 413 28.18 -9.85 -15.55
N ILE A 414 27.72 -10.66 -14.59
CA ILE A 414 27.75 -10.30 -13.17
C ILE A 414 29.10 -10.67 -12.59
N SER A 415 29.78 -9.69 -11.98
CA SER A 415 30.98 -9.97 -11.21
C SER A 415 30.64 -10.81 -9.98
N LYS A 416 31.18 -12.04 -9.91
CA LYS A 416 31.02 -12.98 -8.77
C LYS A 416 31.35 -12.32 -7.43
N LYS A 417 32.28 -11.34 -7.42
CA LYS A 417 32.65 -10.57 -6.22
C LYS A 417 31.47 -9.79 -5.63
N HIS A 418 30.60 -9.21 -6.47
CA HIS A 418 29.40 -8.51 -5.98
C HIS A 418 28.46 -9.46 -5.25
N VAL A 419 28.21 -10.64 -5.83
CA VAL A 419 27.32 -11.65 -5.25
C VAL A 419 27.89 -12.19 -3.94
N HIS A 420 29.17 -12.56 -3.93
CA HIS A 420 29.82 -13.12 -2.73
C HIS A 420 29.89 -12.12 -1.57
N LEU A 421 30.24 -10.86 -1.82
CA LEU A 421 30.28 -9.85 -0.76
C LEU A 421 28.89 -9.57 -0.19
N LEU A 422 27.88 -9.49 -1.05
CA LEU A 422 26.49 -9.32 -0.60
C LEU A 422 26.01 -10.52 0.22
N MET A 423 26.24 -11.75 -0.25
CA MET A 423 25.89 -12.96 0.51
C MET A 423 26.63 -13.03 1.85
N ALA A 424 27.93 -12.72 1.87
CA ALA A 424 28.72 -12.70 3.09
C ALA A 424 28.17 -11.68 4.10
N ALA A 425 27.80 -10.47 3.64
CA ALA A 425 27.19 -9.46 4.49
C ALA A 425 25.88 -9.95 5.13
N ILE A 426 25.03 -10.66 4.36
CA ILE A 426 23.78 -11.23 4.86
C ILE A 426 24.03 -12.40 5.83
N VAL A 427 25.00 -13.27 5.57
CA VAL A 427 25.39 -14.35 6.49
C VAL A 427 25.88 -13.78 7.82
N PHE A 428 26.77 -12.77 7.78
CA PHE A 428 27.25 -12.11 8.99
C PHE A 428 26.13 -11.37 9.73
N SER A 429 25.20 -10.74 9.02
CA SER A 429 24.03 -10.12 9.63
C SER A 429 23.13 -11.15 10.32
N MET A 430 22.87 -12.29 9.65
CA MET A 430 22.10 -13.41 10.21
C MET A 430 22.77 -14.01 11.45
N SER A 431 24.08 -14.22 11.41
CA SER A 431 24.85 -14.70 12.57
C SER A 431 24.78 -13.71 13.73
N GLY A 432 24.86 -12.40 13.45
CA GLY A 432 24.66 -11.35 14.45
C GLY A 432 23.27 -11.42 15.08
N ASP A 433 22.23 -11.56 14.26
CA ASP A 433 20.84 -11.71 14.71
C ASP A 433 20.64 -12.92 15.63
N VAL A 434 21.23 -14.05 15.28
CA VAL A 434 21.17 -15.31 16.05
C VAL A 434 21.95 -15.19 17.36
N PHE A 435 23.17 -14.67 17.34
CA PHE A 435 23.97 -14.48 18.55
C PHE A 435 23.28 -13.55 19.55
N LEU A 436 22.74 -12.41 19.10
CA LEU A 436 22.01 -11.51 19.98
C LEU A 436 20.67 -12.09 20.47
N MET A 437 20.07 -13.02 19.73
CA MET A 437 18.83 -13.71 20.15
C MET A 437 19.08 -14.78 21.21
N LEU A 438 20.25 -15.43 21.15
CA LEU A 438 20.68 -16.45 22.11
C LEU A 438 21.45 -15.88 23.31
N ASP A 439 21.81 -14.59 23.27
CA ASP A 439 22.45 -13.91 24.40
C ASP A 439 21.52 -13.92 25.63
N GLY A 440 22.04 -14.38 26.76
CA GLY A 440 21.26 -14.62 27.98
C GLY A 440 20.48 -15.94 28.03
N GLN A 441 20.45 -16.71 26.94
CA GLN A 441 19.93 -18.10 26.91
C GLN A 441 21.04 -19.14 27.15
N LEU A 442 22.29 -18.75 26.92
CA LEU A 442 23.48 -19.58 27.14
C LEU A 442 24.32 -19.01 28.29
N PRO A 443 25.14 -19.84 28.97
CA PRO A 443 26.02 -19.38 30.05
C PRO A 443 27.08 -18.36 29.60
N THR A 444 27.48 -18.42 28.32
CA THR A 444 28.42 -17.48 27.71
C THR A 444 27.68 -16.31 27.07
N SER A 445 28.13 -15.08 27.33
CA SER A 445 27.56 -13.92 26.63
C SER A 445 27.93 -13.96 25.16
N LEU A 446 26.90 -13.89 24.31
CA LEU A 446 27.00 -13.82 22.86
C LEU A 446 26.84 -12.40 22.32
N PHE A 447 26.72 -11.41 23.21
CA PHE A 447 26.64 -10.00 22.83
C PHE A 447 27.83 -9.52 21.98
N ILE A 448 29.06 -9.75 22.44
CA ILE A 448 30.27 -9.34 21.69
C ILE A 448 30.40 -10.10 20.37
N PRO A 449 30.26 -11.44 20.30
CA PRO A 449 30.17 -12.16 19.03
C PRO A 449 29.11 -11.60 18.07
N GLY A 450 27.94 -11.23 18.59
CA GLY A 450 26.89 -10.57 17.81
C GLY A 450 27.35 -9.25 17.19
N LEU A 451 27.94 -8.36 17.99
CA LEU A 451 28.48 -7.07 17.52
C LEU A 451 29.60 -7.25 16.48
N VAL A 452 30.52 -8.20 16.71
CA VAL A 452 31.60 -8.50 15.78
C VAL A 452 31.03 -9.01 14.45
N SER A 453 30.00 -9.85 14.49
CA SER A 453 29.32 -10.34 13.29
C SER A 453 28.70 -9.20 12.49
N PHE A 454 27.97 -8.27 13.13
CA PHE A 454 27.47 -7.09 12.43
C PHE A 454 28.59 -6.20 11.89
N LEU A 455 29.67 -5.99 12.63
CA LEU A 455 30.82 -5.23 12.14
C LEU A 455 31.40 -5.84 10.85
N LEU A 456 31.55 -7.17 10.79
CA LEU A 456 31.99 -7.88 9.59
C LEU A 456 31.01 -7.72 8.42
N ALA A 457 29.70 -7.73 8.70
CA ALA A 457 28.68 -7.44 7.68
C ALA A 457 28.87 -6.04 7.08
N HIS A 458 29.08 -5.02 7.92
CA HIS A 458 29.34 -3.66 7.45
C HIS A 458 30.61 -3.56 6.61
N VAL A 459 31.69 -4.24 7.00
CA VAL A 459 32.93 -4.29 6.20
C VAL A 459 32.67 -4.93 4.83
N CYS A 460 31.88 -6.01 4.75
CA CYS A 460 31.46 -6.60 3.49
C CYS A 460 30.65 -5.61 2.63
N TYR A 461 29.74 -4.83 3.24
CA TYR A 461 28.98 -3.79 2.53
C TYR A 461 29.86 -2.65 2.02
N VAL A 462 30.80 -2.16 2.82
CA VAL A 462 31.79 -1.15 2.41
C VAL A 462 32.56 -1.66 1.19
N ALA A 463 33.08 -2.89 1.26
CA ALA A 463 33.82 -3.51 0.16
C ALA A 463 32.95 -3.68 -1.09
N LEU A 464 31.67 -4.05 -0.93
CA LEU A 464 30.69 -4.16 -2.01
C LEU A 464 30.45 -2.81 -2.68
N PHE A 465 30.18 -1.75 -1.92
CA PHE A 465 29.89 -0.42 -2.45
C PHE A 465 31.10 0.26 -3.07
N LYS A 466 32.31 -0.18 -2.71
CA LYS A 466 33.57 0.25 -3.34
C LYS A 466 33.79 -0.37 -4.72
N LEU A 467 33.18 -1.51 -5.04
CA LEU A 467 33.36 -2.11 -6.37
C LEU A 467 32.98 -1.11 -7.45
N ASP A 468 33.77 -0.98 -8.52
CA ASP A 468 33.52 -0.09 -9.67
C ASP A 468 33.56 1.43 -9.40
N VAL A 469 33.80 1.88 -8.17
CA VAL A 469 33.91 3.30 -7.81
C VAL A 469 35.14 3.57 -6.95
N ALA A 470 35.57 4.83 -6.88
CA ALA A 470 36.65 5.22 -5.99
C ALA A 470 36.23 5.13 -4.52
N TRP A 471 37.21 4.95 -3.63
CA TRP A 471 36.99 5.13 -2.19
C TRP A 471 36.52 6.55 -1.92
N PHE A 472 35.37 6.67 -1.25
CA PHE A 472 34.76 7.93 -0.85
C PHE A 472 34.69 8.95 -1.99
N ALA A 473 34.12 8.49 -3.13
CA ALA A 473 34.07 9.24 -4.39
C ALA A 473 33.45 10.65 -4.27
N ASP A 474 32.62 10.90 -3.24
CA ASP A 474 32.12 12.24 -2.91
C ASP A 474 32.56 12.63 -1.49
N ARG A 475 33.42 13.66 -1.40
CA ARG A 475 33.94 14.18 -0.13
C ARG A 475 32.85 14.83 0.70
N SER A 476 31.86 15.44 0.06
CA SER A 476 30.74 16.12 0.71
C SER A 476 29.88 15.12 1.48
N ALA A 477 29.53 13.99 0.85
CA ALA A 477 28.83 12.88 1.48
C ALA A 477 29.66 12.27 2.63
N LEU A 478 30.97 12.09 2.44
CA LEU A 478 31.85 11.61 3.51
C LEU A 478 31.81 12.54 4.73
N LEU A 479 32.01 13.84 4.54
CA LEU A 479 32.01 14.82 5.63
C LEU A 479 30.66 14.88 6.34
N LEU A 480 29.56 14.88 5.59
CA LEU A 480 28.21 14.94 6.15
C LEU A 480 27.90 13.69 6.98
N VAL A 481 28.16 12.49 6.45
CA VAL A 481 27.87 11.24 7.16
C VAL A 481 28.81 11.06 8.35
N ALA A 482 30.09 11.42 8.22
CA ALA A 482 31.03 11.41 9.33
C ALA A 482 30.61 12.39 10.45
N ALA A 483 30.11 13.58 10.10
CA ALA A 483 29.58 14.53 11.07
C ALA A 483 28.36 13.98 11.82
N ILE A 484 27.44 13.30 11.11
CA ILE A 484 26.27 12.64 11.73
C ILE A 484 26.74 11.53 12.69
N GLY A 485 27.66 10.67 12.25
CA GLY A 485 28.21 9.60 13.09
C GLY A 485 28.95 10.14 14.32
N ALA A 486 29.77 11.18 14.15
CA ALA A 486 30.47 11.85 15.24
C ALA A 486 29.50 12.49 16.24
N ALA A 487 28.47 13.20 15.76
CA ALA A 487 27.44 13.77 16.61
C ALA A 487 26.70 12.69 17.41
N MET A 488 26.35 11.57 16.76
CA MET A 488 25.72 10.43 17.43
C MET A 488 26.63 9.81 18.49
N TYR A 489 27.93 9.65 18.22
CA TYR A 489 28.88 9.14 19.19
C TYR A 489 29.08 10.09 20.38
N VAL A 490 29.19 11.39 20.14
CA VAL A 490 29.27 12.41 21.21
C VAL A 490 28.02 12.38 22.08
N PHE A 491 26.84 12.23 21.48
CA PHE A 491 25.59 12.06 22.20
C PHE A 491 25.62 10.82 23.12
N LEU A 492 26.00 9.65 22.61
CA LEU A 492 26.13 8.43 23.43
C LEU A 492 27.17 8.59 24.56
N TRP A 493 28.33 9.19 24.25
CA TRP A 493 29.40 9.41 25.22
C TRP A 493 28.95 10.27 26.40
N THR A 494 28.20 11.34 26.11
CA THR A 494 27.76 12.32 27.11
C THR A 494 26.57 11.83 27.94
N HIS A 495 25.80 10.85 27.45
CA HIS A 495 24.52 10.46 28.06
C HIS A 495 24.46 9.02 28.60
N GLY A 496 25.58 8.29 28.69
CA GLY A 496 25.60 7.00 29.42
C GLY A 496 26.44 5.88 28.84
N LEU A 497 27.18 6.09 27.75
CA LEU A 497 28.03 5.05 27.17
C LEU A 497 29.12 4.57 28.16
N PRO A 498 29.13 3.28 28.56
CA PRO A 498 30.09 2.76 29.54
C PRO A 498 31.53 2.88 29.06
N ALA A 499 32.47 3.17 29.98
CA ALA A 499 33.87 3.40 29.64
C ALA A 499 34.51 2.25 28.85
N ALA A 500 34.21 1.00 29.24
CA ALA A 500 34.71 -0.20 28.57
C ALA A 500 34.18 -0.37 27.13
N LEU A 501 33.04 0.23 26.79
CA LEU A 501 32.41 0.11 25.48
C LEU A 501 32.71 1.31 24.56
N ARG A 502 33.36 2.36 25.06
CA ARG A 502 33.64 3.59 24.28
C ARG A 502 34.43 3.29 23.00
N LEU A 503 35.55 2.57 23.12
CA LEU A 503 36.38 2.23 21.95
C LEU A 503 35.67 1.27 20.97
N PRO A 504 35.05 0.15 21.41
CA PRO A 504 34.26 -0.70 20.52
C PRO A 504 33.13 0.04 19.80
N VAL A 505 32.37 0.88 20.51
CA VAL A 505 31.27 1.66 19.91
C VAL A 505 31.80 2.72 18.96
N ALA A 506 32.91 3.39 19.27
CA ALA A 506 33.54 4.34 18.34
C ALA A 506 33.95 3.68 17.02
N ALA A 507 34.59 2.50 17.10
CA ALA A 507 34.99 1.74 15.93
C ALA A 507 33.76 1.31 15.11
N TYR A 508 32.71 0.85 15.78
CA TYR A 508 31.47 0.44 15.14
C TYR A 508 30.75 1.61 14.44
N VAL A 509 30.59 2.75 15.13
CA VAL A 509 30.02 3.99 14.58
C VAL A 509 30.87 4.50 13.40
N GLY A 510 32.19 4.38 13.48
CA GLY A 510 33.08 4.70 12.37
C GLY A 510 32.79 3.85 11.14
N VAL A 511 32.74 2.52 11.29
CA VAL A 511 32.53 1.60 10.15
C VAL A 511 31.15 1.77 9.51
N ILE A 512 30.08 1.93 10.29
CA ILE A 512 28.73 2.16 9.74
C ILE A 512 28.64 3.52 9.02
N ALA A 513 29.29 4.56 9.55
CA ALA A 513 29.38 5.85 8.88
C ALA A 513 30.18 5.76 7.56
N LEU A 514 31.29 5.01 7.53
CA LEU A 514 32.06 4.77 6.31
C LEU A 514 31.25 3.98 5.28
N MET A 515 30.44 3.01 5.71
CA MET A 515 29.51 2.29 4.83
C MET A 515 28.53 3.23 4.16
N ALA A 516 27.84 4.06 4.94
CA ALA A 516 26.88 5.02 4.42
C ALA A 516 27.54 6.08 3.53
N ALA A 517 28.72 6.60 3.91
CA ALA A 517 29.50 7.53 3.11
C ALA A 517 29.91 6.93 1.76
N GLN A 518 30.41 5.69 1.75
CA GLN A 518 30.78 4.99 0.51
C GLN A 518 29.55 4.74 -0.38
N ALA A 519 28.40 4.38 0.19
CA ALA A 519 27.17 4.16 -0.56
C ALA A 519 26.64 5.45 -1.21
N TRP A 520 26.64 6.56 -0.46
CA TRP A 520 26.26 7.87 -1.01
C TRP A 520 27.25 8.37 -2.06
N GLY A 521 28.56 8.17 -1.85
CA GLY A 521 29.59 8.44 -2.86
C GLY A 521 29.36 7.64 -4.15
N ARG A 522 29.02 6.34 -4.04
CA ARG A 522 28.63 5.50 -5.18
C ARG A 522 27.42 6.08 -5.92
N TYR A 523 26.37 6.49 -5.20
CA TYR A 523 25.19 7.11 -5.83
C TYR A 523 25.52 8.42 -6.53
N ARG A 524 26.34 9.29 -5.90
CA ARG A 524 26.78 10.56 -6.49
C ARG A 524 27.62 10.39 -7.75
N GLN A 525 28.32 9.26 -7.89
CA GLN A 525 29.09 8.96 -9.10
C GLN A 525 28.25 8.27 -10.19
N LEU A 526 27.40 7.32 -9.82
CA LEU A 526 26.67 6.49 -10.79
C LEU A 526 25.30 7.08 -11.18
N HIS A 527 24.69 7.90 -10.34
CA HIS A 527 23.34 8.45 -10.49
C HIS A 527 22.24 7.42 -10.83
N SER A 528 22.46 6.15 -10.49
CA SER A 528 21.53 5.07 -10.79
C SER A 528 20.53 4.85 -9.66
N ARG A 529 19.32 4.37 -10.01
CA ARG A 529 18.30 3.99 -9.01
C ARG A 529 18.78 2.86 -8.10
N ALA A 530 19.56 1.92 -8.64
CA ALA A 530 20.18 0.85 -7.86
C ALA A 530 21.11 1.41 -6.76
N ALA A 531 21.99 2.35 -7.11
CA ALA A 531 22.89 2.97 -6.15
C ALA A 531 22.14 3.82 -5.11
N LEU A 532 21.06 4.51 -5.51
CA LEU A 532 20.19 5.25 -4.58
C LEU A 532 19.57 4.32 -3.54
N LEU A 533 19.02 3.17 -3.97
CA LEU A 533 18.43 2.19 -3.04
C LEU A 533 19.46 1.68 -2.04
N SER A 534 20.67 1.35 -2.47
CA SER A 534 21.76 0.95 -1.56
C SER A 534 22.18 2.06 -0.60
N ALA A 535 22.24 3.32 -1.04
CA ALA A 535 22.58 4.47 -0.18
C ALA A 535 21.49 4.76 0.87
N LEU A 536 20.21 4.70 0.46
CA LEU A 536 19.08 4.78 1.38
C LEU A 536 19.12 3.62 2.38
N GLY A 537 19.37 2.40 1.92
CA GLY A 537 19.49 1.24 2.79
C GLY A 537 20.61 1.38 3.82
N ALA A 538 21.80 1.85 3.41
CA ALA A 538 22.90 2.14 4.35
C ALA A 538 22.53 3.21 5.38
N SER A 539 21.72 4.21 4.99
CA SER A 539 21.21 5.25 5.89
C SER A 539 20.19 4.68 6.89
N PHE A 540 19.30 3.79 6.45
CA PHE A 540 18.38 3.07 7.35
C PHE A 540 19.11 2.17 8.34
N PHE A 541 20.24 1.58 7.94
CA PHE A 541 21.08 0.79 8.84
C PHE A 541 21.68 1.66 9.94
N MET A 542 22.23 2.82 9.55
CA MET A 542 22.75 3.80 10.50
C MET A 542 21.65 4.32 11.46
N LEU A 543 20.43 4.51 10.96
CA LEU A 543 19.27 4.88 11.78
C LEU A 543 18.91 3.77 12.79
N SER A 544 18.80 2.52 12.33
CA SER A 544 18.54 1.35 13.19
C SER A 544 19.49 1.31 14.37
N ASP A 545 20.79 1.40 14.10
CA ASP A 545 21.82 1.22 15.12
C ASP A 545 21.92 2.43 16.03
N SER A 546 21.59 3.63 15.54
CA SER A 546 21.45 4.82 16.38
C SER A 546 20.29 4.69 17.37
N ILE A 547 19.14 4.17 16.92
CA ILE A 547 17.98 3.92 17.78
C ILE A 547 18.30 2.81 18.79
N LEU A 548 18.94 1.72 18.35
CA LEU A 548 19.36 0.61 19.22
C LEU A 548 20.33 1.08 20.30
N ALA A 549 21.36 1.84 19.92
CA ALA A 549 22.35 2.37 20.85
C ALA A 549 21.74 3.35 21.85
N THR A 550 20.83 4.23 21.40
CA THR A 550 20.10 5.14 22.29
C THR A 550 19.25 4.37 23.29
N ASN A 551 18.47 3.39 22.81
CA ASN A 551 17.62 2.54 23.63
C ASN A 551 18.42 1.75 24.68
N ARG A 552 19.65 1.34 24.34
CA ARG A 552 20.49 0.50 25.20
C ARG A 552 21.33 1.29 26.20
N PHE A 553 21.90 2.42 25.79
CA PHE A 553 22.93 3.13 26.57
C PHE A 553 22.49 4.47 27.15
N VAL A 554 21.44 5.08 26.61
CA VAL A 554 20.97 6.42 27.04
C VAL A 554 19.66 6.30 27.80
N GLN A 555 18.60 5.86 27.12
CA GLN A 555 17.28 5.71 27.73
C GLN A 555 16.42 4.75 26.92
N PRO A 556 15.54 3.96 27.55
CA PRO A 556 14.56 3.15 26.83
C PRO A 556 13.68 4.03 25.93
N LEU A 557 13.58 3.67 24.65
CA LEU A 557 12.74 4.36 23.68
C LEU A 557 11.39 3.63 23.54
N PRO A 558 10.27 4.38 23.48
CA PRO A 558 8.97 3.79 23.19
C PRO A 558 9.01 3.17 21.79
N TRP A 559 8.41 1.98 21.62
CA TRP A 559 8.35 1.27 20.34
C TRP A 559 9.71 0.93 19.72
N SER A 560 10.77 0.86 20.53
CA SER A 560 12.13 0.59 20.05
C SER A 560 12.24 -0.67 19.20
N ALA A 561 11.54 -1.76 19.55
CA ALA A 561 11.52 -2.98 18.74
C ALA A 561 11.01 -2.74 17.31
N VAL A 562 9.95 -1.92 17.15
CA VAL A 562 9.40 -1.57 15.84
C VAL A 562 10.36 -0.70 15.05
N SER A 563 10.90 0.34 15.69
CA SER A 563 11.78 1.29 15.01
C SER A 563 13.14 0.68 14.65
N VAL A 564 13.74 -0.13 15.53
CA VAL A 564 15.02 -0.81 15.28
C VAL A 564 14.85 -1.88 14.20
N LEU A 565 14.00 -2.89 14.41
CA LEU A 565 13.88 -3.99 13.45
C LEU A 565 13.24 -3.54 12.14
N GLY A 566 12.29 -2.62 12.17
CA GLY A 566 11.68 -2.05 10.97
C GLY A 566 12.69 -1.32 10.10
N SER A 567 13.55 -0.47 10.69
CA SER A 567 14.60 0.21 9.93
C SER A 567 15.74 -0.73 9.50
N TYR A 568 16.11 -1.72 10.33
CA TYR A 568 17.07 -2.75 9.97
C TYR A 568 16.63 -3.60 8.77
N TYR A 569 15.42 -4.14 8.77
CA TYR A 569 14.95 -4.94 7.64
C TYR A 569 14.68 -4.10 6.39
N ALA A 570 14.25 -2.85 6.54
CA ALA A 570 14.20 -1.89 5.43
C ALA A 570 15.60 -1.65 4.84
N ALA A 571 16.62 -1.50 5.69
CA ALA A 571 18.01 -1.35 5.26
C ALA A 571 18.47 -2.53 4.40
N GLN A 572 18.29 -3.75 4.92
CA GLN A 572 18.67 -4.98 4.22
C GLN A 572 17.92 -5.12 2.88
N ALA A 573 16.60 -4.91 2.89
CA ALA A 573 15.76 -5.03 1.70
C ALA A 573 16.14 -3.99 0.61
N LEU A 574 16.41 -2.74 1.00
CA LEU A 574 16.82 -1.69 0.07
C LEU A 574 18.19 -1.97 -0.54
N ILE A 575 19.17 -2.44 0.24
CA ILE A 575 20.49 -2.82 -0.26
C ILE A 575 20.37 -3.98 -1.25
N ILE A 576 19.66 -5.06 -0.87
CA ILE A 576 19.46 -6.23 -1.73
C ILE A 576 18.73 -5.84 -3.01
N TRP A 577 17.65 -5.06 -2.91
CA TRP A 577 16.89 -4.62 -4.07
C TRP A 577 17.74 -3.77 -5.01
N GLY A 578 18.54 -2.85 -4.47
CA GLY A 578 19.49 -2.05 -5.24
C GLY A 578 20.49 -2.92 -6.00
N CYS A 579 21.15 -3.86 -5.31
CA CYS A 579 22.14 -4.74 -5.92
C CYS A 579 21.55 -5.68 -6.97
N VAL A 580 20.44 -6.35 -6.67
CA VAL A 580 19.76 -7.27 -7.60
C VAL A 580 19.23 -6.54 -8.82
N ARG A 581 18.70 -5.32 -8.65
CA ARG A 581 18.24 -4.48 -9.76
C ARG A 581 19.40 -4.08 -10.67
N GLN A 582 20.56 -3.76 -10.10
CA GLN A 582 21.76 -3.46 -10.89
C GLN A 582 22.10 -4.62 -11.84
N TRP A 583 21.96 -5.86 -11.38
CA TRP A 583 22.23 -7.04 -12.21
C TRP A 583 21.24 -7.20 -13.35
N ALA A 584 19.98 -6.81 -13.16
CA ALA A 584 18.94 -6.93 -14.17
C ALA A 584 19.00 -5.82 -15.25
N GLU A 585 19.67 -4.69 -15.01
CA GLU A 585 19.78 -3.60 -15.98
C GLU A 585 20.73 -3.97 -17.14
N PRO A 586 20.34 -3.76 -18.43
CA PRO A 586 21.21 -4.03 -19.57
C PRO A 586 22.51 -3.23 -19.50
N ALA A 587 23.64 -3.83 -19.90
CA ALA A 587 24.99 -3.22 -19.83
C ALA A 587 25.08 -1.83 -20.49
N ILE A 588 24.29 -1.56 -21.53
CA ILE A 588 24.24 -0.27 -22.24
C ILE A 588 23.77 0.89 -21.32
N ARG A 589 22.87 0.62 -20.36
CA ARG A 589 22.38 1.63 -19.40
C ARG A 589 23.28 1.81 -18.17
N GLN A 590 24.29 0.95 -18.01
CA GLN A 590 25.25 1.02 -16.91
C GLN A 590 26.44 1.96 -17.24
N ALA A 591 26.54 2.47 -18.47
CA ALA A 591 27.52 3.49 -18.84
C ALA A 591 27.17 4.86 -18.22
N PRO A 592 28.16 5.64 -17.76
CA PRO A 592 27.96 7.02 -17.31
C PRO A 592 27.10 7.83 -18.29
N ALA A 593 26.25 8.73 -17.79
CA ALA A 593 25.38 9.57 -18.63
C ALA A 593 26.14 10.33 -19.75
N GLN A 594 27.42 10.64 -19.53
CA GLN A 594 28.31 11.27 -20.51
C GLN A 594 28.65 10.39 -21.73
N LEU A 595 28.53 9.06 -21.62
CA LEU A 595 28.73 8.11 -22.73
C LEU A 595 27.42 7.76 -23.44
N GLN A 596 26.27 7.92 -22.77
CA GLN A 596 24.96 7.69 -23.39
C GLN A 596 24.59 8.80 -24.40
N LEU A 597 25.08 10.03 -24.20
CA LEU A 597 24.93 11.15 -25.14
C LEU A 597 25.78 11.02 -26.41
N LYS A 598 26.72 10.06 -26.49
CA LYS A 598 27.52 9.80 -27.70
C LYS A 598 26.97 8.66 -28.56
N ALA A 599 25.90 7.99 -28.11
CA ALA A 599 25.29 6.84 -28.78
C ALA A 599 23.84 7.10 -29.23
N THR A 600 23.43 8.37 -29.31
CA THR A 600 22.15 8.82 -29.89
C THR A 600 22.41 9.79 -31.01
#